data_AF-A0A938QIC6-F1
#
_entry.id   AF-A0A938QIC6-F1
#
_cell.length_a   1.000
_cell.length_b   1.000
_cell.length_c   1.000
_cell.angle_alpha   90.00
_cell.angle_beta   90.00
_cell.angle_gamma   90.00
#
_symmetry.space_group_name_H-M   'P 1'
#
loop_
_entity.id
_entity.type
_entity.pdbx_description
1 polymer ?
#
loop_
_entity_poly.entity_id
_entity_poly.type
_entity_poly.pdbx_seq_one_letter_code
_entity_poly.pdbx_strand_id
1 'polypeptide(L)'
;MKKSIFFMTLVIFLATVGVNLSTPSLAQQQDLEKKFMQLHQKELEAFMTKCSGCHSLQRVFAQKRTGEEWNKIMKQMTGKPHALISEKEAQLIRKWIDLMEAAMPVGP
;
A
#
# COMPACT_ATOMS: atom_id res chain seq x y z
N MET A 1 -39.93 -24.14 27.14
CA MET A 1 -39.11 -23.87 25.93
C MET A 1 -38.28 -22.63 26.23
N LYS A 2 -37.14 -22.75 26.93
CA LYS A 2 -35.76 -22.98 26.44
C LYS A 2 -35.27 -21.94 25.41
N LYS A 3 -34.44 -21.01 25.94
CA LYS A 3 -33.25 -20.36 25.33
C LYS A 3 -33.58 -19.23 24.35
N SER A 4 -33.14 -17.97 24.54
CA SER A 4 -31.72 -17.61 24.59
C SER A 4 -31.53 -16.20 25.16
N ILE A 5 -31.07 -16.11 26.41
CA ILE A 5 -30.48 -14.90 27.04
C ILE A 5 -28.94 -14.91 26.82
N PHE A 6 -28.47 -15.42 25.67
CA PHE A 6 -27.07 -15.80 25.51
C PHE A 6 -26.39 -15.21 24.28
N PHE A 7 -26.60 -13.93 23.99
CA PHE A 7 -25.78 -13.23 22.98
C PHE A 7 -25.31 -11.83 23.38
N MET A 8 -25.49 -11.44 24.64
CA MET A 8 -24.98 -10.17 25.17
C MET A 8 -23.86 -10.35 26.21
N THR A 9 -23.15 -11.48 26.16
CA THR A 9 -22.07 -11.83 27.10
C THR A 9 -20.79 -12.34 26.44
N LEU A 10 -20.63 -12.24 25.11
CA LEU A 10 -19.37 -12.61 24.43
C LEU A 10 -18.41 -11.44 24.19
N VAL A 11 -18.82 -10.20 24.50
CA VAL A 11 -17.92 -9.03 24.48
C VAL A 11 -17.27 -8.78 25.86
N ILE A 12 -17.63 -9.55 26.90
CA ILE A 12 -17.17 -9.34 28.28
C ILE A 12 -16.24 -10.46 28.79
N PHE A 13 -15.92 -11.49 28.00
CA PHE A 13 -15.15 -12.67 28.45
C PHE A 13 -13.79 -12.91 27.77
N LEU A 14 -13.14 -11.84 27.27
CA LEU A 14 -11.70 -11.84 26.93
C LEU A 14 -10.97 -10.64 27.57
N ALA A 15 -11.39 -10.22 28.76
CA ALA A 15 -10.71 -9.19 29.54
C ALA A 15 -9.86 -9.76 30.71
N THR A 16 -9.64 -11.09 30.76
CA THR A 16 -8.95 -11.76 31.89
C THR A 16 -7.67 -12.50 31.51
N VAL A 17 -7.28 -12.51 30.23
CA VAL A 17 -5.89 -12.78 29.84
C VAL A 17 -5.36 -11.46 29.35
N GLY A 18 -4.45 -10.84 30.10
CA GLY A 18 -3.92 -9.50 29.89
C GLY A 18 -3.09 -9.36 28.61
N VAL A 19 -3.72 -9.52 27.46
CA VAL A 19 -3.21 -9.00 26.21
C VAL A 19 -3.54 -7.52 26.25
N ASN A 20 -2.57 -6.69 26.64
CA ASN A 20 -2.64 -5.26 26.43
C ASN A 20 -2.85 -5.03 24.93
N LEU A 21 -4.09 -4.75 24.49
CA LEU A 21 -4.32 -4.16 23.18
C LEU A 21 -3.83 -2.71 23.24
N SER A 22 -2.51 -2.54 23.17
CA SER A 22 -1.88 -1.23 22.99
C SER A 22 -2.11 -0.78 21.55
N THR A 23 -3.29 -0.25 21.24
CA THR A 23 -3.45 0.53 20.02
C THR A 23 -2.53 1.74 20.12
N PRO A 24 -1.66 2.00 19.13
CA PRO A 24 -0.80 3.18 19.17
C PRO A 24 -1.67 4.44 19.32
N SER A 25 -1.19 5.40 20.13
CA SER A 25 -1.87 6.69 20.24
C SER A 25 -1.92 7.38 18.87
N LEU A 26 -2.91 8.24 18.67
CA LEU A 26 -3.05 9.04 17.43
C LEU A 26 -1.73 9.77 17.08
N ALA A 27 -1.05 10.33 18.09
CA ALA A 27 0.23 11.00 17.90
C ALA A 27 1.34 10.05 17.40
N GLN A 28 1.39 8.82 17.91
CA GLN A 28 2.35 7.81 17.44
C GLN A 28 2.04 7.33 16.02
N GLN A 29 0.74 7.21 15.69
CA GLN A 29 0.33 6.85 14.33
C GLN A 29 0.72 7.96 13.32
N GLN A 30 0.46 9.22 13.65
CA GLN A 30 0.82 10.37 12.82
C GLN A 30 2.34 10.50 12.61
N ASP A 31 3.15 10.24 13.64
CA ASP A 31 4.61 10.28 13.52
C ASP A 31 5.14 9.16 12.60
N LEU A 32 4.56 7.95 12.70
CA LEU A 32 4.91 6.85 11.82
C LEU A 32 4.56 7.15 10.35
N GLU A 33 3.35 7.65 10.10
CA GLU A 33 2.92 8.09 8.77
C GLU A 33 3.86 9.16 8.21
N LYS A 34 4.21 10.17 9.00
CA LYS A 34 5.15 11.22 8.59
C LYS A 34 6.53 10.66 8.23
N LYS A 35 7.09 9.78 9.08
CA LYS A 35 8.39 9.15 8.84
C LYS A 35 8.36 8.27 7.59
N PHE A 36 7.29 7.53 7.39
CA PHE A 36 7.08 6.72 6.19
C PHE A 36 7.07 7.60 4.92
N MET A 37 6.28 8.67 4.92
CA MET A 37 6.21 9.60 3.78
C MET A 37 7.56 10.27 3.52
N GLN A 38 8.29 10.66 4.57
CA GLN A 38 9.63 11.23 4.42
C GLN A 38 10.64 10.23 3.86
N LEU A 39 10.59 8.97 4.31
CA LEU A 39 11.50 7.92 3.85
C LEU A 39 11.28 7.59 2.37
N HIS A 40 10.03 7.60 1.91
CA HIS A 40 9.64 7.18 0.56
C HIS A 40 9.27 8.34 -0.38
N GLN A 41 9.62 9.57 0.00
CA GLN A 41 9.23 10.78 -0.72
C GLN A 41 9.70 10.74 -2.19
N LYS A 42 10.92 10.25 -2.45
CA LYS A 42 11.50 10.23 -3.81
C LYS A 42 10.84 9.18 -4.70
N GLU A 43 10.55 8.01 -4.13
CA GLU A 43 9.82 6.92 -4.77
C GLU A 43 8.40 7.36 -5.15
N LEU A 44 7.69 7.99 -4.20
CA LEU A 44 6.37 8.54 -4.42
C LEU A 44 6.38 9.65 -5.47
N GLU A 45 7.31 10.60 -5.38
CA GLU A 45 7.41 11.71 -6.34
C GLU A 45 7.66 11.20 -7.77
N ALA A 46 8.62 10.29 -7.95
CA ALA A 46 8.89 9.70 -9.26
C ALA A 46 7.65 8.95 -9.81
N PHE A 47 6.96 8.19 -8.96
CA PHE A 47 5.73 7.51 -9.34
C PHE A 47 4.61 8.47 -9.74
N MET A 48 4.31 9.46 -8.89
CA MET A 48 3.21 10.40 -9.14
C MET A 48 3.47 11.22 -10.39
N THR A 49 4.68 11.77 -10.55
CA THR A 49 5.01 12.63 -11.69
C THR A 49 5.02 11.89 -13.03
N LYS A 50 5.55 10.66 -13.07
CA LYS A 50 5.68 9.90 -14.33
C LYS A 50 4.44 9.10 -14.68
N CYS A 51 3.77 8.50 -13.70
CA CYS A 51 2.68 7.56 -13.97
C CYS A 51 1.29 8.24 -14.07
N SER A 52 1.09 9.39 -13.43
CA SER A 52 -0.20 10.10 -13.49
C SER A 52 -0.34 11.02 -14.72
N GLY A 53 0.77 11.32 -15.43
CA GLY A 53 0.77 12.28 -16.53
C GLY A 53 0.09 11.83 -17.82
N CYS A 54 -0.04 10.52 -18.05
CA CYS A 54 -0.59 9.99 -19.31
C CYS A 54 -1.89 9.17 -19.13
N HIS A 55 -2.15 8.63 -17.95
CA HIS A 55 -3.39 7.90 -17.63
C HIS A 55 -3.62 7.86 -16.12
N SER A 56 -4.84 7.51 -15.69
CA SER A 56 -5.16 7.38 -14.26
C SER A 56 -4.27 6.37 -13.54
N LEU A 57 -3.99 6.61 -12.26
CA LEU A 57 -3.29 5.66 -11.39
C LEU A 57 -4.17 4.45 -11.03
N GLN A 58 -5.49 4.59 -11.09
CA GLN A 58 -6.42 3.46 -10.94
C GLN A 58 -6.09 2.35 -11.95
N ARG A 59 -5.79 2.72 -13.20
CA ARG A 59 -5.39 1.75 -14.24
C ARG A 59 -4.10 1.01 -13.88
N VAL A 60 -3.16 1.68 -13.19
CA VAL A 60 -1.88 1.08 -12.78
C VAL A 60 -2.15 -0.09 -11.84
N PHE A 61 -2.97 0.11 -10.80
CA PHE A 61 -3.26 -0.92 -9.79
C PHE A 61 -4.56 -1.70 -10.02
N ALA A 62 -5.18 -1.60 -11.20
CA ALA A 62 -6.46 -2.25 -11.50
C ALA A 62 -6.39 -3.79 -11.48
N GLN A 63 -5.20 -4.36 -11.59
CA GLN A 63 -4.95 -5.80 -11.59
C GLN A 63 -3.71 -6.09 -10.77
N LYS A 64 -3.76 -7.16 -9.97
CA LYS A 64 -2.58 -7.73 -9.33
C LYS A 64 -1.65 -8.27 -10.41
N ARG A 65 -0.34 -8.07 -10.23
CA ARG A 65 0.67 -8.51 -11.18
C ARG A 65 1.82 -9.15 -10.44
N THR A 66 2.49 -10.05 -11.12
CA THR A 66 3.75 -10.62 -10.70
C THR A 66 4.90 -9.62 -10.92
N GLY A 67 6.04 -9.85 -10.27
CA GLY A 67 7.23 -9.04 -10.48
C GLY A 67 7.68 -9.01 -11.94
N GLU A 68 7.56 -10.12 -12.67
CA GLU A 68 7.88 -10.22 -14.10
C GLU A 68 6.93 -9.40 -14.97
N GLU A 69 5.63 -9.44 -14.70
CA GLU A 69 4.63 -8.64 -15.41
C GLU A 69 4.88 -7.14 -15.21
N TRP A 70 5.23 -6.72 -13.99
CA TRP A 70 5.64 -5.34 -13.72
C TRP A 70 6.91 -4.95 -14.47
N ASN A 71 7.91 -5.83 -14.56
CA ASN A 71 9.12 -5.55 -15.33
C ASN A 71 8.81 -5.35 -16.82
N LYS A 72 7.90 -6.15 -17.37
CA LYS A 72 7.42 -5.99 -18.75
C LYS A 72 6.71 -4.65 -18.95
N ILE A 73 5.82 -4.26 -18.02
CA ILE A 73 5.11 -2.97 -18.08
C ILE A 73 6.09 -1.80 -17.97
N MET A 74 7.03 -1.85 -17.02
CA MET A 74 8.04 -0.81 -16.85
C MET A 74 8.87 -0.64 -18.12
N LYS A 75 9.34 -1.74 -18.72
CA LYS A 75 10.05 -1.70 -20.01
C LYS A 75 9.20 -1.09 -21.14
N GLN A 76 7.91 -1.38 -21.16
CA GLN A 76 6.99 -0.78 -22.14
C GLN A 76 6.79 0.71 -21.91
N MET A 77 6.68 1.17 -20.65
CA MET A 77 6.43 2.57 -20.33
C MET A 77 7.69 3.41 -20.50
N THR A 78 8.85 2.93 -20.05
CA THR A 78 10.14 3.63 -20.24
C THR A 78 10.53 3.72 -21.71
N GLY A 79 10.13 2.75 -22.54
CA GLY A 79 10.36 2.76 -23.98
C GLY A 79 9.45 3.71 -24.78
N LYS A 80 8.47 4.39 -24.16
CA LYS A 80 7.61 5.34 -24.87
C LYS A 80 8.35 6.67 -25.08
N PRO A 81 8.37 7.24 -26.30
CA PRO A 81 9.10 8.48 -26.60
C PRO A 81 8.77 9.66 -25.68
N HIS A 82 7.52 9.77 -25.22
CA HIS A 82 7.06 10.88 -24.38
C HIS A 82 7.06 10.58 -22.89
N ALA A 83 7.45 9.36 -22.47
CA ALA A 83 7.46 9.02 -21.05
C ALA A 83 8.62 9.71 -20.30
N LEU A 84 9.76 9.93 -20.98
CA LEU A 84 10.93 10.62 -20.42
C LEU A 84 11.28 10.12 -19.00
N ILE A 85 11.30 8.79 -18.83
CA ILE A 85 11.64 8.13 -17.57
C ILE A 85 13.10 7.71 -17.65
N SER A 86 13.95 8.33 -16.84
CA SER A 86 15.34 7.91 -16.68
C SER A 86 15.45 6.57 -15.95
N GLU A 87 16.59 5.89 -16.08
CA GLU A 87 16.84 4.62 -15.39
C GLU A 87 16.72 4.76 -13.86
N LYS A 88 17.20 5.88 -13.30
CA LYS A 88 17.08 6.17 -11.87
C LYS A 88 15.62 6.34 -11.44
N GLU A 89 14.81 7.04 -12.23
CA GLU A 89 13.38 7.19 -11.95
C GLU A 89 12.65 5.86 -12.08
N ALA A 90 13.00 5.02 -13.07
CA ALA A 90 12.43 3.69 -13.21
C ALA A 90 12.67 2.82 -11.97
N GLN A 91 13.87 2.90 -11.38
CA GLN A 91 14.20 2.20 -10.13
C GLN A 91 13.40 2.73 -8.93
N LEU A 92 13.23 4.04 -8.82
CA LEU A 92 12.41 4.67 -7.76
C LEU A 92 10.94 4.27 -7.89
N ILE A 93 10.41 4.29 -9.12
CA ILE A 93 9.04 3.85 -9.43
C ILE A 93 8.85 2.38 -9.06
N ARG A 94 9.81 1.51 -9.42
CA ARG A 94 9.73 0.09 -9.08
C ARG A 94 9.67 -0.13 -7.57
N LYS A 95 10.52 0.56 -6.81
CA LYS A 95 10.49 0.50 -5.33
C LYS A 95 9.14 0.94 -4.77
N TRP A 96 8.54 2.00 -5.31
CA TRP A 96 7.20 2.43 -4.90
C TRP A 96 6.15 1.34 -5.17
N ILE A 97 6.17 0.74 -6.36
CA ILE A 97 5.23 -0.32 -6.72
C ILE A 97 5.38 -1.51 -5.77
N ASP A 98 6.61 -1.97 -5.50
CA ASP A 98 6.86 -3.09 -4.58
C ASP A 98 6.34 -2.81 -3.16
N LEU A 99 6.50 -1.57 -2.67
CA LEU A 99 5.94 -1.14 -1.38
C LEU A 99 4.40 -1.18 -1.39
N MET A 100 3.77 -0.68 -2.45
CA MET A 100 2.31 -0.69 -2.57
C MET A 100 1.75 -2.10 -2.70
N GLU A 101 2.43 -3.01 -3.40
CA GLU A 101 2.02 -4.41 -3.51
C GLU A 101 2.13 -5.16 -2.18
N ALA A 102 3.16 -4.85 -1.38
CA ALA A 102 3.31 -5.41 -0.04
C ALA A 102 2.26 -4.86 0.94
N ALA A 103 1.93 -3.57 0.85
CA ALA A 103 1.00 -2.89 1.76
C ALA A 103 -0.48 -3.12 1.41
N MET A 104 -0.80 -3.32 0.13
CA MET A 104 -2.17 -3.53 -0.36
C MET A 104 -2.24 -4.86 -1.13
N PRO A 105 -2.30 -6.02 -0.44
CA PRO A 105 -2.60 -7.28 -1.11
C PRO A 105 -4.03 -7.18 -1.64
N VAL A 106 -4.17 -6.78 -2.89
CA VAL A 106 -5.47 -6.81 -3.58
C VAL A 106 -5.97 -8.25 -3.46
N GLY A 107 -7.15 -8.41 -2.87
CA GLY A 107 -7.80 -9.70 -2.68
C GLY A 107 -7.94 -10.48 -3.99
N PRO A 108 -8.20 -11.79 -3.92
CA PRO A 108 -8.29 -12.67 -5.08
C PRO A 108 -9.23 -12.14 -6.17
#